data_AF-A0A3A6PNK4-F1
#
_entry.id   AF-A0A3A6PNK4-F1
#
_cell.length_a   1.000
_cell.length_b   1.000
_cell.length_c   1.000
_cell.angle_alpha   90.00
_cell.angle_beta   90.00
_cell.angle_gamma   90.00
#
_symmetry.space_group_name_H-M   'P 1'
#
loop_
_entity.id
_entity.type
_entity.pdbx_description
1 polymer ?
#
loop_
_entity_poly.entity_id
_entity_poly.type
_entity_poly.pdbx_seq_one_letter_code
_entity_poly.pdbx_strand_id
1 'polypeptide(L)'
;MHYPGEVAYTITQTPGEVLREEVQSRIVDQVPTDSYQQTSDPLPLMHDDSISSIVLELLPHTDGSFADNAVYVLECIQTPGISTAIRYGISLASISRYKNLDGADRVLYVGVSSNLLRRLHQHINLPVEEGANFTALYRPIRVLQVGWFRSYDRAEKAEALAANLLDDRFPDDFVAYPG
;
A
#
# COMPACT_ATOMS: atom_id res chain seq x y z
N MET A 1 -46.86 -18.99 -32.44
CA MET A 1 -45.75 -18.08 -32.07
C MET A 1 -45.21 -18.55 -30.73
N HIS A 2 -44.11 -19.30 -30.74
CA HIS A 2 -43.34 -19.59 -29.53
C HIS A 2 -42.27 -18.51 -29.41
N TYR A 3 -42.31 -17.73 -28.32
CA TYR A 3 -41.17 -16.90 -27.95
C TYR A 3 -40.11 -17.82 -27.33
N PRO A 4 -38.85 -17.78 -27.82
CA PRO A 4 -37.76 -18.44 -27.11
C PRO A 4 -37.55 -17.68 -25.79
N GLY A 5 -37.60 -18.40 -24.67
CA GLY A 5 -37.30 -17.84 -23.36
C GLY A 5 -35.86 -17.36 -23.33
N GLU A 6 -35.67 -16.08 -23.01
CA GLU A 6 -34.36 -15.54 -22.64
C GLU A 6 -33.86 -16.32 -21.43
N VAL A 7 -32.81 -17.10 -21.65
CA VAL A 7 -32.05 -17.69 -20.56
C VAL A 7 -31.22 -16.54 -19.99
N ALA A 8 -31.70 -15.93 -18.92
CA ALA A 8 -30.92 -14.99 -18.13
C ALA A 8 -29.75 -15.77 -17.50
N TYR A 9 -28.57 -15.68 -18.11
CA TYR A 9 -27.34 -16.19 -17.51
C TYR A 9 -26.96 -15.25 -16.36
N THR A 10 -27.39 -15.58 -15.15
CA THR A 10 -26.85 -14.93 -13.94
C THR A 10 -25.40 -15.40 -13.79
N ILE A 11 -24.44 -14.58 -14.21
CA ILE A 11 -23.03 -14.79 -13.90
C ILE A 11 -22.88 -14.48 -12.41
N THR A 12 -22.96 -15.51 -11.57
CA THR A 12 -22.73 -15.37 -10.14
C THR A 12 -21.22 -15.32 -9.92
N GLN A 13 -20.65 -14.12 -9.80
CA GLN A 13 -19.25 -13.95 -9.40
C GLN A 13 -19.02 -14.62 -8.03
N THR A 14 -17.89 -15.31 -7.90
CA THR A 14 -17.45 -15.85 -6.62
C THR A 14 -17.06 -14.71 -5.68
N PRO A 15 -17.12 -14.90 -4.35
CA PRO A 15 -16.67 -13.90 -3.39
C PRO A 15 -15.23 -13.43 -3.60
N GLY A 16 -14.37 -14.30 -4.15
CA GLY A 16 -12.98 -13.98 -4.49
C GLY A 16 -12.86 -13.07 -5.73
N GLU A 17 -13.65 -13.30 -6.77
CA GLU A 17 -13.69 -12.45 -7.97
C GLU A 17 -14.20 -11.04 -7.61
N VAL A 18 -15.25 -10.95 -6.79
CA VAL A 18 -15.76 -9.67 -6.29
C VAL A 18 -14.70 -8.90 -5.50
N LEU A 19 -13.94 -9.59 -4.64
CA LEU A 19 -12.85 -8.95 -3.89
C LEU A 19 -11.72 -8.50 -4.83
N ARG A 20 -11.38 -9.29 -5.84
CA ARG A 20 -10.35 -8.94 -6.83
C ARG A 20 -10.72 -7.70 -7.63
N GLU A 21 -11.95 -7.62 -8.14
CA GLU A 21 -12.43 -6.44 -8.86
C GLU A 21 -12.50 -5.19 -7.96
N GLU A 22 -12.90 -5.38 -6.69
CA GLU A 22 -12.91 -4.32 -5.70
C GLU A 22 -11.50 -3.79 -5.44
N VAL A 23 -10.51 -4.66 -5.21
CA VAL A 23 -9.11 -4.27 -5.00
C VAL A 23 -8.54 -3.61 -6.26
N GLN A 24 -8.81 -4.16 -7.44
CA GLN A 24 -8.35 -3.59 -8.70
C GLN A 24 -8.84 -2.14 -8.85
N SER A 25 -10.14 -1.92 -8.74
CA SER A 25 -10.75 -0.61 -8.99
C SER A 25 -10.47 0.42 -7.89
N ARG A 26 -10.50 0.01 -6.62
CA ARG A 26 -10.34 0.93 -5.47
C ARG A 26 -8.88 1.25 -5.15
N ILE A 27 -7.95 0.35 -5.45
CA ILE A 27 -6.55 0.48 -5.05
C ILE A 27 -5.69 0.53 -6.29
N VAL A 28 -5.63 -0.60 -7.01
CA VAL A 28 -4.59 -0.84 -8.01
C VAL A 28 -4.66 0.21 -9.10
N ASP A 29 -5.83 0.43 -9.71
CA ASP A 29 -6.04 1.38 -10.82
C ASP A 29 -5.77 2.84 -10.44
N GLN A 30 -5.97 3.19 -9.16
CA GLN A 30 -5.80 4.54 -8.63
C GLN A 30 -4.35 4.87 -8.28
N VAL A 31 -3.47 3.85 -8.12
CA VAL A 31 -2.04 4.10 -7.91
C VAL A 31 -1.47 4.79 -9.16
N PRO A 32 -0.87 5.98 -9.02
CA PRO A 32 -0.35 6.72 -10.16
C PRO A 32 0.88 6.01 -10.75
N THR A 33 1.23 6.34 -11.99
CA THR A 33 2.34 5.68 -12.72
C THR A 33 3.68 6.40 -12.54
N ASP A 34 3.68 7.61 -11.99
CA ASP A 34 4.87 8.42 -11.79
C ASP A 34 5.63 7.99 -10.52
N SER A 35 6.94 8.22 -10.53
CA SER A 35 7.80 8.11 -9.34
C SER A 35 7.88 9.45 -8.61
N TYR A 36 8.18 9.43 -7.30
CA TYR A 36 8.51 10.64 -6.55
C TYR A 36 9.67 11.46 -7.16
N GLN A 37 10.53 10.83 -7.97
CA GLN A 37 11.64 11.48 -8.67
C GLN A 37 11.20 12.27 -9.92
N GLN A 38 9.99 11.99 -10.40
CA GLN A 38 9.43 12.54 -11.64
C GLN A 38 8.29 13.53 -11.38
N THR A 39 7.67 13.45 -10.21
CA THR A 39 6.56 14.33 -9.83
C THR A 39 7.02 15.73 -9.43
N SER A 40 6.15 16.72 -9.68
CA SER A 40 6.28 18.07 -9.11
C SER A 40 5.50 18.23 -7.81
N ASP A 41 4.78 17.19 -7.37
CA ASP A 41 3.96 17.25 -6.18
C ASP A 41 4.81 17.41 -4.91
N PRO A 42 4.31 18.15 -3.91
CA PRO A 42 4.97 18.19 -2.61
C PRO A 42 5.08 16.78 -2.01
N LEU A 43 6.24 16.47 -1.43
CA LEU A 43 6.48 15.23 -0.69
C LEU A 43 6.55 15.53 0.81
N PRO A 44 5.41 15.85 1.47
CA PRO A 44 5.43 16.35 2.84
C PRO A 44 6.06 15.34 3.80
N LEU A 45 5.79 14.04 3.64
CA LEU A 45 6.35 13.00 4.50
C LEU A 45 7.87 12.83 4.35
N MET A 46 8.47 13.35 3.26
CA MET A 46 9.92 13.38 3.09
C MET A 46 10.59 14.44 3.96
N HIS A 47 9.87 15.52 4.31
CA HIS A 47 10.44 16.72 4.94
C HIS A 47 9.86 17.05 6.32
N ASP A 48 8.66 16.58 6.63
CA ASP A 48 7.94 16.86 7.86
C ASP A 48 7.24 15.60 8.38
N ASP A 49 7.63 15.15 9.56
CA ASP A 49 7.12 13.95 10.24
C ASP A 49 6.01 14.25 11.25
N SER A 50 5.55 15.50 11.34
CA SER A 50 4.50 15.91 12.25
C SER A 50 3.17 15.22 11.94
N ILE A 51 2.36 15.03 12.99
CA ILE A 51 1.00 14.49 12.86
C ILE A 51 0.15 15.32 11.88
N SER A 52 0.32 16.64 11.85
CA SER A 52 -0.39 17.52 10.93
C SER A 52 -0.07 17.19 9.47
N SER A 53 1.20 16.96 9.14
CA SER A 53 1.62 16.60 7.78
C SER A 53 1.15 15.21 7.38
N ILE A 54 1.13 14.25 8.31
CA ILE A 54 0.50 12.94 8.07
C ILE A 54 -1.00 13.07 7.82
N VAL A 55 -1.70 13.91 8.58
CA VAL A 55 -3.13 14.16 8.36
C VAL A 55 -3.36 14.78 6.98
N LEU A 56 -2.61 15.81 6.61
CA LEU A 56 -2.73 16.47 5.31
C LEU A 56 -2.52 15.49 4.14
N GLU A 57 -1.53 14.60 4.27
CA GLU A 57 -1.26 13.55 3.28
C GLU A 57 -2.41 12.54 3.16
N LEU A 58 -3.10 12.23 4.27
CA LEU A 58 -4.20 11.27 4.30
C LEU A 58 -5.55 11.85 3.83
N LEU A 59 -5.76 13.17 3.94
CA LEU A 59 -7.05 13.80 3.64
C LEU A 59 -7.60 13.47 2.24
N PRO A 60 -6.82 13.51 1.14
CA PRO A 60 -7.30 13.16 -0.19
C PRO A 60 -7.81 11.72 -0.32
N HIS A 61 -7.35 10.84 0.57
CA HIS A 61 -7.65 9.41 0.57
C HIS A 61 -8.86 9.05 1.44
N THR A 62 -9.55 10.04 2.01
CA THR A 62 -10.78 9.83 2.78
C THR A 62 -12.01 9.87 1.87
N ASP A 63 -12.89 8.87 1.98
CA ASP A 63 -14.09 8.76 1.12
C ASP A 63 -15.41 9.07 1.87
N GLY A 64 -15.32 9.46 3.14
CA GLY A 64 -16.46 9.74 4.00
C GLY A 64 -17.31 8.52 4.38
N SER A 65 -16.85 7.31 4.06
CA SER A 65 -17.56 6.08 4.42
C SER A 65 -17.36 5.69 5.89
N PHE A 66 -18.18 4.76 6.37
CA PHE A 66 -18.03 4.14 7.69
C PHE A 66 -17.04 2.97 7.70
N ALA A 67 -16.31 2.73 6.61
CA ALA A 67 -15.28 1.70 6.58
C ALA A 67 -14.03 2.20 7.31
N ASP A 68 -13.53 1.41 8.26
CA ASP A 68 -12.45 1.78 9.18
C ASP A 68 -11.15 0.99 8.94
N ASN A 69 -11.20 -0.04 8.09
CA ASN A 69 -10.04 -0.87 7.77
C ASN A 69 -9.43 -0.42 6.44
N ALA A 70 -8.26 0.18 6.48
CA ALA A 70 -7.52 0.66 5.33
C ALA A 70 -6.56 -0.41 4.82
N VAL A 71 -6.57 -0.67 3.52
CA VAL A 71 -5.40 -1.16 2.78
C VAL A 71 -4.77 0.05 2.10
N TYR A 72 -3.50 0.30 2.37
CA TYR A 72 -2.82 1.50 1.91
C TYR A 72 -1.54 1.14 1.15
N VAL A 73 -1.23 1.95 0.15
CA VAL A 73 -0.04 1.84 -0.68
C VAL A 73 0.83 3.07 -0.44
N LEU A 74 2.07 2.85 -0.05
CA LEU A 74 3.07 3.89 0.15
C LEU A 74 4.11 3.80 -0.94
N GLU A 75 4.64 4.94 -1.35
CA GLU A 75 5.95 4.98 -1.99
C GLU A 75 7.00 5.26 -0.92
N CYS A 76 8.10 4.51 -1.00
CA CYS A 76 9.22 4.59 -0.09
C CYS A 76 10.47 5.09 -0.84
N ILE A 77 11.40 5.70 -0.09
CA ILE A 77 12.71 6.05 -0.65
C ILE A 77 13.44 4.78 -1.12
N GLN A 78 14.07 4.83 -2.30
CA GLN A 78 14.81 3.69 -2.87
C GLN A 78 16.08 3.36 -2.08
N THR A 79 16.75 4.37 -1.54
CA THR A 79 18.01 4.18 -0.82
C THR A 79 17.73 3.75 0.63
N PRO A 80 18.16 2.56 1.06
CA PRO A 80 17.93 2.12 2.43
C PRO A 80 18.72 2.96 3.42
N GLY A 81 18.11 3.26 4.56
CA GLY A 81 18.80 3.80 5.73
C GLY A 81 19.72 2.76 6.38
N ILE A 82 20.87 2.46 5.79
CA ILE A 82 21.80 1.43 6.31
C ILE A 82 22.27 1.75 7.74
N SER A 83 22.50 3.02 8.05
CA SER A 83 22.83 3.48 9.41
C SER A 83 21.69 3.20 10.40
N THR A 84 20.44 3.39 9.98
CA THR A 84 19.24 3.00 10.73
C THR A 84 19.21 1.49 10.94
N ALA A 85 19.41 0.69 9.89
CA ALA A 85 19.44 -0.77 9.97
C ALA A 85 20.44 -1.30 11.03
N ILE A 86 21.66 -0.76 10.99
CA ILE A 86 22.75 -1.13 11.91
C ILE A 86 22.44 -0.67 13.33
N ARG A 87 21.99 0.58 13.52
CA ARG A 87 21.67 1.16 14.83
C ARG A 87 20.62 0.34 15.58
N TYR A 88 19.72 -0.28 14.84
CA TYR A 88 18.55 -0.96 15.38
C TYR A 88 18.60 -2.48 15.28
N GLY A 89 19.75 -3.05 14.88
CA GLY A 89 19.95 -4.50 14.87
C GLY A 89 19.08 -5.25 13.87
N ILE A 90 18.58 -4.58 12.82
CA ILE A 90 17.86 -5.24 11.74
C ILE A 90 18.86 -6.13 11.02
N SER A 91 18.66 -7.46 11.12
CA SER A 91 19.63 -8.41 10.60
C SER A 91 19.81 -8.26 9.09
N LEU A 92 21.05 -8.39 8.60
CA LEU A 92 21.33 -8.43 7.16
C LEU A 92 20.54 -9.56 6.45
N ALA A 93 20.13 -10.61 7.15
CA ALA A 93 19.26 -11.66 6.63
C ALA A 93 17.81 -11.16 6.40
N SER A 94 17.31 -10.29 7.27
CA SER A 94 16.00 -9.63 7.12
C SER A 94 16.00 -8.60 6.00
N ILE A 95 17.18 -8.10 5.61
CA ILE A 95 17.38 -7.18 4.47
C ILE A 95 17.56 -7.98 3.18
N SER A 96 18.31 -9.09 3.24
CA SER A 96 18.62 -9.93 2.07
C SER A 96 17.42 -10.72 1.55
N ARG A 97 16.27 -10.71 2.25
CA ARG A 97 14.99 -11.21 1.71
C ARG A 97 14.40 -10.30 0.63
N TYR A 98 14.78 -9.03 0.61
CA TYR A 98 14.35 -8.08 -0.42
C TYR A 98 15.34 -8.07 -1.60
N LYS A 99 15.62 -9.25 -2.15
CA LYS A 99 16.42 -9.39 -3.37
C LYS A 99 15.65 -8.72 -4.51
N ASN A 100 16.35 -8.03 -5.42
CA ASN A 100 15.81 -7.29 -6.57
C ASN A 100 15.35 -5.84 -6.33
N LEU A 101 15.67 -5.22 -5.19
CA LEU A 101 15.54 -3.76 -5.04
C LEU A 101 16.53 -2.98 -5.91
N ASP A 102 17.70 -3.58 -6.19
CA ASP A 102 18.72 -2.99 -7.05
C ASP A 102 18.19 -2.95 -8.50
N GLY A 103 17.72 -1.77 -8.92
CA GLY A 103 17.19 -1.51 -10.26
C GLY A 103 15.68 -1.31 -10.35
N ALA A 104 14.95 -1.34 -9.23
CA ALA A 104 13.52 -1.06 -9.23
C ALA A 104 13.23 0.44 -9.46
N ASP A 105 12.25 0.74 -10.31
CA ASP A 105 11.85 2.13 -10.63
C ASP A 105 11.21 2.82 -9.42
N ARG A 106 10.41 2.09 -8.63
CA ARG A 106 9.85 2.55 -7.35
C ARG A 106 9.91 1.45 -6.29
N VAL A 107 9.84 1.88 -5.04
CA VAL A 107 9.72 0.99 -3.88
C VAL A 107 8.38 1.21 -3.24
N LEU A 108 7.49 0.24 -3.41
CA LEU A 108 6.12 0.28 -2.92
C LEU A 108 5.97 -0.57 -1.66
N TYR A 109 5.20 -0.08 -0.70
CA TYR A 109 4.80 -0.84 0.48
C TYR A 109 3.28 -0.88 0.59
N VAL A 110 2.72 -2.09 0.65
CA VAL A 110 1.30 -2.33 0.90
C VAL A 110 1.13 -2.74 2.36
N GLY A 111 0.17 -2.11 3.04
CA GLY A 111 -0.13 -2.39 4.43
C GLY A 111 -1.63 -2.39 4.73
N VAL A 112 -2.02 -3.07 5.81
CA VAL A 112 -3.38 -3.02 6.39
C VAL A 112 -3.41 -2.39 7.79
N SER A 113 -4.44 -1.60 8.09
CA SER A 113 -4.65 -1.04 9.44
C SER A 113 -6.11 -0.62 9.68
N SER A 114 -6.61 -0.83 10.91
CA SER A 114 -7.87 -0.23 11.40
C SER A 114 -7.71 1.20 11.92
N ASN A 115 -6.47 1.69 12.01
CA ASN A 115 -6.16 3.09 12.36
C ASN A 115 -4.97 3.54 11.53
N LEU A 116 -5.26 4.07 10.34
CA LEU A 116 -4.24 4.45 9.35
C LEU A 116 -3.35 5.60 9.84
N LEU A 117 -3.92 6.63 10.47
CA LEU A 117 -3.15 7.76 11.02
C LEU A 117 -2.10 7.29 12.01
N ARG A 118 -2.51 6.46 12.99
CA ARG A 118 -1.57 5.88 13.96
C ARG A 118 -0.52 5.03 13.25
N ARG A 119 -0.92 4.22 12.26
CA ARG A 119 0.01 3.33 11.56
C ARG A 119 1.04 4.08 10.72
N LEU A 120 0.65 5.16 10.05
CA LEU A 120 1.61 6.04 9.37
C LEU A 120 2.55 6.73 10.34
N HIS A 121 2.03 7.21 11.48
CA HIS A 121 2.88 7.75 12.53
C HIS A 121 3.92 6.72 13.00
N GLN A 122 3.51 5.46 13.20
CA GLN A 122 4.43 4.38 13.56
C GLN A 122 5.51 4.15 12.49
N HIS A 123 5.16 4.10 11.20
CA HIS A 123 6.14 3.93 10.13
C HIS A 123 7.14 5.08 10.02
N ILE A 124 6.68 6.32 10.26
CA ILE A 124 7.49 7.53 10.02
C ILE A 124 8.32 7.90 11.26
N ASN A 125 7.70 7.86 12.44
CA ASN A 125 8.23 8.40 13.70
C ASN A 125 8.71 7.32 14.68
N LEU A 126 8.13 6.10 14.62
CA LEU A 126 8.51 4.98 15.48
C LEU A 126 8.96 3.74 14.65
N PRO A 127 9.76 3.90 13.58
CA PRO A 127 9.96 2.88 12.55
C PRO A 127 10.47 1.54 13.09
N VAL A 128 11.19 1.54 14.20
CA VAL A 128 11.84 0.36 14.77
C VAL A 128 11.05 -0.22 15.95
N GLU A 129 10.34 0.62 16.68
CA GLU A 129 9.61 0.22 17.88
C GLU A 129 8.24 -0.36 17.52
N GLU A 130 7.54 0.31 16.60
CA GLU A 130 6.15 0.01 16.25
C GLU A 130 5.89 -0.01 14.73
N GLY A 131 6.83 0.48 13.91
CA GLY A 131 6.77 0.44 12.46
C GLY A 131 7.12 -0.94 11.88
N ALA A 132 6.90 -1.10 10.57
CA ALA A 132 7.34 -2.32 9.89
C ALA A 132 8.86 -2.29 9.68
N ASN A 133 9.51 -3.45 9.85
CA ASN A 133 10.95 -3.60 9.55
C ASN A 133 11.31 -3.13 8.13
N PHE A 134 10.38 -3.24 7.17
CA PHE A 134 10.58 -2.72 5.82
C PHE A 134 10.65 -1.19 5.80
N THR A 135 9.65 -0.51 6.35
CA THR A 135 9.55 0.95 6.34
C THR A 135 10.61 1.62 7.23
N ALA A 136 11.18 0.88 8.19
CA ALA A 136 12.36 1.31 8.93
C ALA A 136 13.61 1.46 8.06
N LEU A 137 13.73 0.65 7.01
CA LEU A 137 14.84 0.69 6.05
C LEU A 137 14.50 1.63 4.88
N TYR A 138 13.30 1.48 4.33
CA TYR A 138 12.78 2.22 3.19
C TYR A 138 11.67 3.14 3.68
N ARG A 139 12.05 4.34 4.16
CA ARG A 139 11.11 5.27 4.77
C ARG A 139 10.01 5.67 3.77
N PRO A 140 8.73 5.69 4.17
CA PRO A 140 7.64 6.24 3.36
C PRO A 140 7.87 7.71 3.05
N ILE A 141 7.56 8.13 1.83
CA ILE A 141 7.72 9.52 1.37
C ILE A 141 6.43 10.13 0.82
N ARG A 142 5.48 9.31 0.39
CA ARG A 142 4.10 9.72 0.06
C ARG A 142 3.13 8.54 0.14
N VAL A 143 1.85 8.85 0.34
CA VAL A 143 0.74 7.89 0.29
C VAL A 143 0.16 7.90 -1.12
N LEU A 144 0.28 6.78 -1.83
CA LEU A 144 -0.18 6.68 -3.22
C LEU A 144 -1.68 6.42 -3.29
N GLN A 145 -2.21 5.54 -2.43
CA GLN A 145 -3.63 5.20 -2.43
C GLN A 145 -4.06 4.53 -1.13
N VAL A 146 -5.33 4.73 -0.75
CA VAL A 146 -5.98 3.98 0.34
C VAL A 146 -7.33 3.41 -0.11
N GLY A 147 -7.51 2.11 0.05
CA GLY A 147 -8.79 1.43 -0.08
C GLY A 147 -9.41 1.13 1.29
N TRP A 148 -10.65 1.55 1.51
CA TRP A 148 -11.36 1.33 2.78
C TRP A 148 -12.30 0.13 2.71
N PHE A 149 -12.23 -0.74 3.71
CA PHE A 149 -13.00 -1.97 3.85
C PHE A 149 -13.75 -2.02 5.17
N ARG A 150 -14.97 -2.57 5.13
CA ARG A 150 -15.84 -2.69 6.32
C ARG A 150 -15.43 -3.77 7.31
N SER A 151 -14.51 -4.65 6.93
CA SER A 151 -14.07 -5.77 7.76
C SER A 151 -12.57 -5.92 7.66
N TYR A 152 -11.94 -6.10 8.82
CA TYR A 152 -10.50 -6.32 8.90
C TYR A 152 -10.07 -7.60 8.16
N ASP A 153 -10.81 -8.71 8.29
CA ASP A 153 -10.54 -9.97 7.56
C ASP A 153 -10.60 -9.77 6.02
N ARG A 154 -11.53 -8.93 5.56
CA ARG A 154 -11.60 -8.59 4.13
C ARG A 154 -10.42 -7.71 3.71
N ALA A 155 -10.02 -6.75 4.56
CA ALA A 155 -8.87 -5.88 4.32
C ALA A 155 -7.54 -6.67 4.29
N GLU A 156 -7.39 -7.65 5.17
CA GLU A 156 -6.22 -8.53 5.22
C GLU A 156 -6.10 -9.37 3.94
N LYS A 157 -7.20 -9.96 3.46
CA LYS A 157 -7.23 -10.64 2.16
C LYS A 157 -6.96 -9.69 1.00
N ALA A 158 -7.43 -8.45 1.10
CA ALA A 158 -7.20 -7.41 0.10
C ALA A 158 -5.74 -6.95 0.06
N GLU A 159 -5.01 -6.93 1.18
CA GLU A 159 -3.59 -6.54 1.23
C GLU A 159 -2.73 -7.43 0.33
N ALA A 160 -2.80 -8.75 0.51
CA ALA A 160 -2.04 -9.70 -0.30
C ALA A 160 -2.46 -9.65 -1.79
N LEU A 161 -3.75 -9.45 -2.06
CA LEU A 161 -4.27 -9.34 -3.42
C LEU A 161 -3.81 -8.05 -4.10
N ALA A 162 -3.79 -6.93 -3.37
CA ALA A 162 -3.30 -5.65 -3.87
C ALA A 162 -1.82 -5.71 -4.19
N ALA A 163 -1.01 -6.34 -3.33
CA ALA A 163 0.41 -6.52 -3.59
C ALA A 163 0.66 -7.31 -4.89
N ASN A 164 -0.01 -8.45 -5.08
CA ASN A 164 0.12 -9.26 -6.30
C ASN A 164 -0.32 -8.49 -7.56
N LEU A 165 -1.44 -7.76 -7.49
CA LEU A 165 -1.94 -6.99 -8.63
C LEU A 165 -1.06 -5.78 -8.96
N LEU A 166 -0.41 -5.18 -7.96
CA LEU A 166 0.56 -4.12 -8.17
C LEU A 166 1.84 -4.65 -8.82
N ASP A 167 2.31 -5.83 -8.40
CA ASP A 167 3.45 -6.53 -9.02
C ASP A 167 3.16 -6.84 -10.50
N ASP A 168 1.94 -7.30 -10.82
CA ASP A 168 1.49 -7.53 -12.20
C ASP A 168 1.39 -6.21 -13.03
N ARG A 169 0.93 -5.12 -12.41
CA ARG A 169 0.72 -3.83 -13.09
C ARG A 169 2.02 -3.07 -13.32
N PHE A 170 2.97 -3.17 -12.38
CA PHE A 170 4.21 -2.42 -12.37
C PHE A 170 5.40 -3.38 -12.22
N PRO A 171 5.75 -4.14 -13.29
CA PRO A 171 6.76 -5.20 -13.21
C PRO A 171 8.18 -4.69 -12.95
N ASP A 172 8.43 -3.40 -13.17
CA ASP A 172 9.71 -2.73 -12.90
C ASP A 172 9.79 -2.13 -11.49
N ASP A 173 8.68 -2.13 -10.73
CA ASP A 173 8.63 -1.68 -9.34
C ASP A 173 8.90 -2.83 -8.37
N PHE A 174 9.38 -2.50 -7.18
CA PHE A 174 9.48 -3.45 -6.08
C PHE A 174 8.28 -3.28 -5.14
N VAL A 175 7.52 -4.35 -4.89
CA VAL A 175 6.36 -4.33 -3.98
C VAL A 175 6.62 -5.17 -2.73
N ALA A 176 6.57 -4.52 -1.56
CA ALA A 176 6.64 -5.18 -0.25
C ALA A 176 5.28 -5.22 0.44
N TYR A 177 4.98 -6.32 1.12
CA TYR A 177 3.88 -6.41 2.08
C TYR A 177 4.25 -7.37 3.23
N PRO A 178 3.71 -7.17 4.45
CA PRO A 178 4.13 -7.92 5.63
C PRO A 178 3.69 -9.39 5.64
N GLY A 179 2.49 -9.68 5.10
CA GLY A 179 1.90 -11.02 5.08
C GLY A 179 1.24 -11.42 6.39
#